data_AF-A0A954RQH1-F1
#
_entry.id   AF-A0A954RQH1-F1
#
_cell.length_a   1.000
_cell.length_b   1.000
_cell.length_c   1.000
_cell.angle_alpha   90.00
_cell.angle_beta   90.00
_cell.angle_gamma   90.00
#
_symmetry.space_group_name_H-M   'P 1'
#
loop_
_entity.id
_entity.type
_entity.pdbx_description
1 polymer ?
#
loop_
_entity_poly.entity_id
_entity_poly.type
_entity_poly.pdbx_seq_one_letter_code
_entity_poly.pdbx_strand_id
1 'polypeptide(L)'
;MFRSELFLHEQPDDQLDHWFLGGDCAGWIYARLLPLPNILRETDPLMEDWGWYASVKTSDTDTSIAMLVYSWPYGENCWMIGLDPRRRWLKRSSPETIRDAIDCVADGIDGIITSDTRFESFGWHELNPFDTGVTDPRE
;
A
#
# COMPACT_ATOMS: atom_id res chain seq x y z
N MET A 1 0.08 -0.05 8.32
CA MET A 1 1.19 0.88 8.62
C MET A 1 2.42 0.08 8.98
N PHE A 2 3.60 0.58 8.65
CA PHE A 2 4.88 0.10 9.16
C PHE A 2 5.86 1.27 9.26
N ARG A 3 6.99 1.03 9.92
CA ARG A 3 8.14 1.94 9.93
C ARG A 3 9.34 1.27 9.28
N SER A 4 10.05 1.97 8.41
CA SER A 4 11.30 1.46 7.82
C SER A 4 12.15 2.57 7.21
N GLU A 5 13.44 2.57 7.50
CA GLU A 5 14.46 3.44 6.89
C GLU A 5 14.89 2.97 5.49
N LEU A 6 14.28 1.92 4.97
CA LEU A 6 14.61 1.36 3.65
C LEU A 6 14.29 2.32 2.49
N PHE A 7 13.41 3.28 2.74
CA PHE A 7 12.83 4.15 1.72
C PHE A 7 13.16 5.61 1.99
N LEU A 8 13.23 6.39 0.91
CA LEU A 8 13.44 7.83 0.96
C LEU A 8 12.27 8.50 1.68
N HIS A 9 12.57 9.13 2.81
CA HIS A 9 11.59 9.81 3.67
C HIS A 9 11.82 11.33 3.74
N GLU A 10 13.01 11.82 3.39
CA GLU A 10 13.30 13.24 3.33
C GLU A 10 13.37 13.70 1.89
N GLN A 11 12.79 14.87 1.61
CA GLN A 11 12.86 15.52 0.33
C GLN A 11 13.68 16.80 0.46
N PRO A 12 14.71 17.02 -0.38
CA PRO A 12 15.38 18.31 -0.47
C PRO A 12 14.38 19.42 -0.82
N ASP A 13 14.48 20.56 -0.15
CA ASP A 13 13.57 21.71 -0.35
C ASP A 13 13.49 22.17 -1.82
N ASP A 14 14.57 22.00 -2.59
CA ASP A 14 14.66 22.36 -4.01
C ASP A 14 13.97 21.36 -4.95
N GLN A 15 13.44 20.25 -4.42
CA GLN A 15 12.80 19.18 -5.20
C GLN A 15 11.32 18.99 -4.87
N LEU A 16 10.74 19.79 -3.96
CA LEU A 16 9.35 19.67 -3.48
C LEU A 16 8.30 19.67 -4.60
N ASP A 17 8.56 20.37 -5.71
CA ASP A 17 7.62 20.47 -6.85
C ASP A 17 7.70 19.28 -7.83
N HIS A 18 8.62 18.33 -7.63
CA HIS A 18 8.97 17.35 -8.66
C HIS A 18 8.77 15.89 -8.28
N TRP A 19 8.94 15.52 -7.00
CA TRP A 19 8.79 14.14 -6.52
C TRP A 19 7.84 14.06 -5.33
N PHE A 20 7.03 13.01 -5.25
CA PHE A 20 6.38 12.62 -3.99
C PHE A 20 7.17 11.47 -3.38
N LEU A 21 7.46 11.57 -2.08
CA LEU A 21 8.09 10.52 -1.27
C LEU A 21 7.34 9.19 -1.41
N GLY A 22 8.08 8.08 -1.37
CA GLY A 22 7.50 6.73 -1.33
C GLY A 22 7.35 6.02 -2.67
N GLY A 23 7.87 6.55 -3.77
CA GLY A 23 7.86 5.85 -5.07
C GLY A 23 8.71 4.58 -5.05
N ASP A 24 9.84 4.65 -4.35
CA ASP A 24 10.68 3.50 -4.02
C ASP A 24 9.94 2.49 -3.14
N CYS A 25 9.20 2.94 -2.12
CA CYS A 25 8.35 2.11 -1.28
C CYS A 25 7.27 1.38 -2.10
N ALA A 26 6.50 2.13 -2.89
CA ALA A 26 5.44 1.60 -3.75
C ALA A 26 5.99 0.58 -4.77
N GLY A 27 7.09 0.93 -5.45
CA GLY A 27 7.77 0.05 -6.39
C GLY A 27 8.33 -1.21 -5.73
N TRP A 28 8.92 -1.09 -4.54
CA TRP A 28 9.50 -2.20 -3.80
C TRP A 28 8.45 -3.22 -3.36
N ILE A 29 7.30 -2.75 -2.86
CA ILE A 29 6.18 -3.61 -2.44
C ILE A 29 5.58 -4.27 -3.68
N TYR A 30 5.27 -3.49 -4.71
CA TYR A 30 4.68 -3.99 -5.95
C TYR A 30 5.52 -5.11 -6.58
N ALA A 31 6.83 -4.89 -6.71
CA ALA A 31 7.75 -5.86 -7.28
C ALA A 31 7.83 -7.19 -6.49
N ARG A 32 7.54 -7.15 -5.18
CA ARG A 32 7.54 -8.35 -4.31
C ARG A 32 6.19 -9.05 -4.24
N LEU A 33 5.09 -8.36 -4.55
CA LEU A 33 3.78 -8.98 -4.70
C LEU A 33 3.66 -9.77 -6.00
N LEU A 34 4.22 -9.28 -7.11
CA LEU A 34 4.06 -9.92 -8.43
C LEU A 34 4.54 -11.38 -8.54
N PRO A 35 5.58 -11.85 -7.81
CA PRO A 35 5.97 -13.25 -7.82
C PRO A 35 5.00 -14.18 -7.07
N LEU A 36 4.06 -13.65 -6.27
CA LEU A 36 3.09 -14.47 -5.56
C LEU A 36 2.11 -15.11 -6.56
N PRO A 37 1.83 -16.42 -6.45
CA PRO A 37 1.09 -17.17 -7.47
C PRO A 37 -0.36 -16.71 -7.65
N ASN A 38 -0.92 -16.08 -6.61
CA ASN A 38 -2.27 -15.55 -6.54
C ASN A 38 -2.39 -14.08 -6.98
N ILE A 39 -1.28 -13.45 -7.39
CA ILE A 39 -1.21 -12.04 -7.76
C ILE A 39 -0.86 -11.89 -9.23
N LEU A 40 -1.63 -11.07 -9.94
CA LEU A 40 -1.42 -10.72 -11.34
C LEU A 40 -1.13 -9.22 -11.46
N ARG A 41 -0.24 -8.89 -12.39
CA ARG A 41 0.07 -7.51 -12.76
C ARG A 41 -1.17 -6.80 -13.31
N GLU A 42 -1.39 -5.56 -12.90
CA GLU A 42 -2.41 -4.69 -13.50
C GLU A 42 -1.87 -3.28 -13.79
N THR A 43 -1.88 -2.37 -12.80
CA THR A 43 -1.36 -1.01 -12.97
C THR A 43 -0.02 -0.88 -12.25
N ASP A 44 1.00 -0.46 -12.98
CA ASP A 44 2.31 -0.14 -12.39
C ASP A 44 2.22 1.08 -11.47
N PRO A 45 3.14 1.22 -10.49
CA PRO A 45 3.19 2.39 -9.62
C PRO A 45 3.20 3.70 -10.41
N LEU A 46 2.22 4.55 -10.10
CA LEU A 46 1.98 5.87 -10.66
C LEU A 46 1.96 6.88 -9.52
N MET A 47 2.54 8.05 -9.76
CA MET A 47 2.50 9.16 -8.81
C MET A 47 1.17 9.90 -8.94
N GLU A 48 0.52 10.15 -7.80
CA GLU A 48 -0.70 10.94 -7.63
C GLU A 48 -0.38 12.17 -6.76
N ASP A 49 -1.31 13.12 -6.64
CA ASP A 49 -1.17 14.35 -5.85
C ASP A 49 -1.14 14.13 -4.32
N TRP A 50 -1.49 12.92 -3.87
CA TRP A 50 -1.51 12.51 -2.46
C TRP A 50 -0.50 11.40 -2.13
N GLY A 51 0.21 10.84 -3.10
CA GLY A 51 1.11 9.70 -2.89
C GLY A 51 1.27 8.82 -4.13
N TRP A 52 1.34 7.51 -3.93
CA TRP A 52 1.58 6.54 -4.98
C TRP A 52 0.43 5.54 -5.11
N TYR A 53 0.03 5.33 -6.35
CA TYR A 53 -1.03 4.41 -6.75
C TYR A 53 -0.42 3.23 -7.51
N ALA A 54 -0.77 2.01 -7.13
CA ALA A 54 -0.56 0.84 -7.97
C ALA A 54 -1.82 -0.03 -7.95
N SER A 55 -1.97 -0.97 -8.88
CA SER A 55 -3.01 -1.99 -8.74
C SER A 55 -2.52 -3.36 -9.13
N VAL A 56 -3.01 -4.35 -8.39
CA VAL A 56 -2.82 -5.77 -8.65
C VAL A 56 -4.17 -6.42 -8.81
N LYS A 57 -4.19 -7.58 -9.45
CA LYS A 57 -5.40 -8.36 -9.63
C LYS A 57 -5.21 -9.74 -9.02
N THR A 58 -6.15 -10.19 -8.22
CA THR A 58 -6.12 -11.53 -7.64
C THR A 58 -6.55 -12.56 -8.68
N SER A 59 -5.80 -13.66 -8.80
CA SER A 59 -6.10 -14.73 -9.77
C SER A 59 -7.44 -15.41 -9.49
N ASP A 60 -7.73 -15.66 -8.21
CA ASP A 60 -8.82 -16.54 -7.79
C ASP A 60 -10.19 -15.86 -7.89
N THR A 61 -10.23 -14.56 -7.59
CA THR A 61 -11.45 -13.76 -7.58
C THR A 61 -11.58 -12.83 -8.78
N ASP A 62 -10.59 -12.80 -9.68
CA ASP A 62 -10.57 -11.91 -10.85
C ASP A 62 -10.78 -10.43 -10.48
N THR A 63 -10.39 -10.03 -9.27
CA THR A 63 -10.73 -8.74 -8.66
C THR A 63 -9.48 -7.87 -8.54
N SER A 64 -9.62 -6.62 -8.98
CA SER A 64 -8.56 -5.62 -8.97
C SER A 64 -8.55 -4.89 -7.63
N ILE A 65 -7.40 -4.86 -6.97
CA ILE A 65 -7.16 -4.13 -5.72
C ILE A 65 -6.17 -3.01 -6.00
N ALA A 66 -6.59 -1.77 -5.74
CA ALA A 66 -5.71 -0.62 -5.70
C ALA A 66 -4.90 -0.63 -4.40
N MET A 67 -3.62 -0.34 -4.52
CA MET A 67 -2.69 -0.09 -3.43
C MET A 67 -2.34 1.39 -3.42
N LEU A 68 -2.57 2.03 -2.29
CA LEU A 68 -2.32 3.45 -2.06
C LEU A 68 -1.17 3.56 -1.06
N VAL A 69 -0.01 4.04 -1.49
CA VAL A 69 1.20 4.11 -0.67
C VAL A 69 1.57 5.57 -0.44
N TYR A 70 1.75 5.98 0.80
CA TYR A 70 2.15 7.33 1.15
C TYR A 70 2.89 7.36 2.48
N SER A 71 3.74 8.38 2.67
CA SER A 71 4.42 8.64 3.93
C SER A 71 3.44 9.11 4.99
N TRP A 72 3.56 8.60 6.21
CA TRP A 72 2.79 9.07 7.35
C TRP A 72 3.37 10.40 7.86
N PRO A 73 2.61 11.51 7.83
CA PRO A 73 3.17 12.84 8.09
C PRO A 73 3.52 13.09 9.56
N TYR A 74 3.04 12.25 10.48
CA TYR A 74 3.29 12.40 11.92
C TYR A 74 4.38 11.46 12.46
N GLY A 75 5.09 10.73 11.59
CA GLY A 75 6.11 9.79 12.02
C GLY A 75 7.23 9.62 11.01
N GLU A 76 8.47 9.83 11.47
CA GLU A 76 9.66 9.60 10.65
C GLU A 76 9.74 8.15 10.19
N ASN A 77 10.00 7.97 8.89
CA ASN A 77 10.06 6.67 8.23
C ASN A 77 8.75 5.85 8.37
N CYS A 78 7.67 6.55 8.73
CA CYS A 78 6.27 6.20 8.71
C CYS A 78 5.73 5.89 7.32
N TRP A 79 5.21 4.69 7.03
CA TRP A 79 4.56 4.38 5.76
C TRP A 79 3.18 3.74 5.95
N MET A 80 2.25 4.18 5.11
CA MET A 80 0.89 3.66 5.04
C MET A 80 0.66 2.97 3.70
N ILE A 81 -0.07 1.86 3.76
CA ILE A 81 -0.63 1.19 2.59
C ILE A 81 -2.13 1.09 2.80
N GLY A 82 -2.90 1.70 1.90
CA GLY A 82 -4.34 1.49 1.77
C GLY A 82 -4.64 0.46 0.68
N LEU A 83 -5.65 -0.37 0.92
CA LEU A 83 -6.16 -1.33 -0.07
C LEU A 83 -7.62 -0.96 -0.41
N ASP A 84 -7.91 -0.72 -1.68
CA ASP A 84 -9.27 -0.37 -2.13
C ASP A 84 -9.67 -1.20 -3.37
N PRO A 85 -10.82 -1.90 -3.36
CA PRO A 85 -11.30 -2.60 -4.54
C PRO A 85 -11.64 -1.64 -5.67
N ARG A 86 -11.06 -1.87 -6.86
CA ARG A 86 -11.46 -1.10 -8.04
C ARG A 86 -12.86 -1.49 -8.49
N ARG A 87 -13.79 -0.53 -8.38
CA ARG A 87 -15.15 -0.69 -8.91
C ARG A 87 -15.14 -0.76 -10.44
N ARG A 88 -15.41 -1.94 -10.99
CA ARG A 88 -15.73 -2.10 -12.42
C ARG A 88 -17.23 -1.86 -12.61
N TRP A 89 -17.59 -0.85 -13.39
CA TRP A 89 -18.96 -0.37 -13.55
C TRP A 89 -19.89 -1.44 -14.18
N LEU A 90 -19.32 -2.45 -14.84
CA LEU A 90 -20.03 -3.51 -15.56
C LEU A 90 -19.96 -4.88 -14.87
N LYS A 91 -19.11 -5.06 -13.84
CA LYS A 91 -18.93 -6.34 -13.13
C LYS A 91 -18.88 -6.06 -11.63
N ARG A 92 -20.02 -6.25 -10.96
CA ARG A 92 -20.10 -6.19 -9.50
C ARG A 92 -19.63 -7.54 -8.95
N SER A 93 -18.43 -7.56 -8.36
CA SER A 93 -18.02 -8.65 -7.47
C SER A 93 -18.92 -8.67 -6.23
N SER A 94 -19.15 -9.85 -5.64
CA SER A 94 -19.88 -9.91 -4.37
C SER A 94 -19.03 -9.28 -3.26
N PRO A 95 -19.65 -8.84 -2.15
CA PRO A 95 -18.91 -8.37 -0.98
C PRO A 95 -17.91 -9.39 -0.45
N GLU A 96 -18.23 -10.69 -0.47
CA GLU A 96 -17.28 -11.74 -0.05
C GLU A 96 -16.08 -11.80 -1.02
N THR A 97 -16.33 -11.81 -2.33
CA THR A 97 -15.27 -11.82 -3.35
C THR A 97 -14.31 -10.63 -3.22
N ILE A 98 -14.86 -9.46 -2.87
CA ILE A 98 -14.07 -8.25 -2.62
C ILE A 98 -13.20 -8.42 -1.37
N ARG A 99 -13.79 -8.94 -0.28
CA ARG A 99 -13.06 -9.17 0.97
C ARG A 99 -11.93 -10.18 0.76
N ASP A 100 -12.22 -11.31 0.15
CA ASP A 100 -11.21 -12.34 -0.15
C ASP A 100 -10.07 -11.78 -1.01
N ALA A 101 -10.38 -10.86 -1.93
CA ALA A 101 -9.36 -10.20 -2.74
C ALA A 101 -8.48 -9.23 -1.94
N ILE A 102 -9.08 -8.47 -1.01
CA ILE A 102 -8.34 -7.58 -0.11
C ILE A 102 -7.45 -8.41 0.82
N ASP A 103 -8.00 -9.43 1.47
CA ASP A 103 -7.29 -10.32 2.40
C ASP A 103 -6.11 -10.99 1.70
N CYS A 104 -6.30 -11.48 0.48
CA CYS A 104 -5.25 -12.05 -0.37
C CYS A 104 -4.07 -11.10 -0.60
N VAL A 105 -4.33 -9.82 -0.88
CA VAL A 105 -3.28 -8.80 -1.08
C VAL A 105 -2.66 -8.40 0.26
N ALA A 106 -3.46 -8.26 1.31
CA ALA A 106 -3.00 -7.95 2.66
C ALA A 106 -2.04 -9.02 3.18
N ASP A 107 -2.42 -10.30 3.11
CA ASP A 107 -1.59 -11.45 3.50
C ASP A 107 -0.26 -11.47 2.72
N GLY A 108 -0.28 -11.12 1.44
CA GLY A 108 0.92 -10.99 0.62
C GLY A 108 1.85 -9.90 1.14
N ILE A 109 1.31 -8.72 1.45
CA ILE A 109 2.05 -7.60 2.03
C ILE A 109 2.58 -7.97 3.42
N ASP A 110 1.78 -8.63 4.25
CA ASP A 110 2.16 -9.12 5.59
C ASP A 110 3.35 -10.06 5.49
N GLY A 111 3.29 -11.05 4.60
CA GLY A 111 4.39 -11.98 4.37
C GLY A 111 5.67 -11.28 3.92
N ILE A 112 5.55 -10.26 3.06
CA ILE A 112 6.69 -9.47 2.59
C ILE A 112 7.30 -8.66 3.73
N ILE A 113 6.49 -7.96 4.52
CA ILE A 113 6.96 -7.06 5.58
C ILE A 113 7.50 -7.86 6.77
N THR A 114 6.76 -8.88 7.22
CA THR A 114 7.13 -9.67 8.41
C THR A 114 8.34 -10.57 8.19
N SER A 115 8.68 -10.88 6.94
CA SER A 115 9.89 -11.65 6.60
C SER A 115 11.16 -10.81 6.55
N ASP A 116 11.06 -9.47 6.61
CA ASP A 116 12.19 -8.57 6.49
C ASP A 116 12.39 -7.77 7.79
N THR A 117 13.52 -7.99 8.46
CA THR A 117 13.81 -7.42 9.78
C THR A 117 14.03 -5.90 9.78
N ARG A 118 14.06 -5.25 8.61
CA ARG A 118 14.18 -3.79 8.46
C ARG A 118 12.85 -3.07 8.63
N PHE A 119 11.76 -3.80 8.82
CA PHE A 119 10.44 -3.25 9.07
C PHE A 119 10.13 -3.35 10.56
N GLU A 120 9.76 -2.21 11.13
CA GLU A 120 9.31 -2.07 12.51
C GLU A 120 7.79 -1.86 12.55
N SER A 121 7.16 -2.35 13.62
CA SER A 121 5.77 -2.01 14.01
C SER A 121 4.73 -2.11 12.89
N PHE A 122 4.54 -3.30 12.32
CA PHE A 122 3.53 -3.52 11.29
C PHE A 122 2.14 -3.79 11.88
N GLY A 123 1.11 -3.16 11.32
CA GLY A 123 -0.28 -3.41 11.68
C GLY A 123 -1.30 -2.83 10.68
N TRP A 124 -2.42 -3.52 10.54
CA TRP A 124 -3.58 -3.05 9.78
C TRP A 124 -4.50 -2.22 10.67
N HIS A 125 -5.15 -1.21 10.07
CA HIS A 125 -6.18 -0.40 10.71
C HIS A 125 -7.45 -0.52 9.88
N GLU A 126 -8.59 -0.75 10.53
CA GLU A 126 -9.89 -0.87 9.84
C GLU A 126 -10.34 0.46 9.20
N LEU A 127 -9.94 1.58 9.80
CA LEU A 127 -10.24 2.93 9.34
C LEU A 127 -8.94 3.63 8.94
N ASN A 128 -9.04 4.50 7.95
CA ASN A 128 -7.93 5.38 7.58
C ASN A 128 -7.57 6.24 8.82
N PRO A 129 -6.33 6.15 9.33
CA PRO A 129 -5.94 6.91 10.51
C PRO A 129 -6.04 8.43 10.31
N PHE A 130 -6.03 8.92 9.06
CA PHE A 130 -6.34 10.33 8.76
C PHE A 130 -7.78 10.73 9.07
N ASP A 131 -8.74 9.82 8.88
CA ASP A 131 -10.16 10.10 9.09
C ASP A 131 -10.55 9.97 10.57
N THR A 132 -9.71 9.33 11.38
CA THR A 132 -9.97 9.05 12.80
C THR A 132 -9.21 9.95 13.76
N GLY A 133 -8.28 10.77 13.27
CA GLY A 133 -7.47 11.67 14.10
C GLY A 133 -6.50 10.94 15.02
N VAL A 134 -6.17 9.67 14.74
CA VAL A 134 -5.21 8.88 15.52
C VAL A 134 -3.80 9.38 15.20
N THR A 135 -3.18 10.04 16.17
CA THR A 135 -1.80 10.51 16.13
C THR A 135 -0.89 9.48 16.81
N ASP A 136 -0.19 8.67 16.01
CA ASP A 136 0.90 7.76 16.42
C ASP A 136 0.48 6.42 17.10
N PRO A 137 0.93 5.26 16.60
CA PRO A 137 0.81 3.96 17.28
C PRO A 137 1.70 3.81 18.54
N ARG A 138 2.43 4.85 18.94
CA ARG A 138 3.31 4.87 20.13
C ARG A 138 2.70 5.56 21.35
N GLU A 139 1.48 6.10 21.24
CA GLU A 139 0.71 6.56 22.40
C GLU A 139 -0.14 5.45 23.04
#